data_AF-A0A816L1L2-F1
#
_entry.id   AF-A0A816L1L2-F1
#
_cell.length_a   1.000
_cell.length_b   1.000
_cell.length_c   1.000
_cell.angle_alpha   90.00
_cell.angle_beta   90.00
_cell.angle_gamma   90.00
#
_symmetry.space_group_name_H-M   'P 1'
#
loop_
_entity.id
_entity.type
_entity.pdbx_description
1 polymer ?
#
loop_
_entity_poly.entity_id
_entity_poly.type
_entity_poly.pdbx_seq_one_letter_code
_entity_poly.pdbx_strand_id
1 'polypeptide(L)'
;MTTNISFDEITKELEKAQQKDLNIKINPNIQESVQFLEITIKNDNGKLKTSIYHKPSADPYYLPYTSDHPHSIHRNTPYSALLRAARLCSNLNDFHLERLRIDVSLLLNSYPPAFITNQFLRFFQVNKADTLIKRFDEQVYQQLHQKLLHQPTKCDIENKTKKKDPVLFPPVLQTKAWNSKLMYLRYPFEMGPKMTFPRQFLKWWKKHYQYPGSNANSIRIRFIPKTNATLQNFLIHTKPSKTILKGTETDK
;
A
#
# COMPACT_ATOMS: atom_id res chain seq x y z
N MET A 1 0.02 1.15 -20.80
CA MET A 1 -1.17 1.75 -21.46
C MET A 1 -1.59 0.81 -22.56
N THR A 2 -2.85 0.42 -22.61
CA THR A 2 -3.44 -0.31 -23.75
C THR A 2 -4.25 0.71 -24.55
N THR A 3 -3.94 0.87 -25.82
CA THR A 3 -4.55 1.89 -26.69
C THR A 3 -5.13 1.23 -27.91
N ASN A 4 -6.34 1.60 -28.31
CA ASN A 4 -6.96 1.17 -29.58
C ASN A 4 -6.56 2.10 -30.74
N ILE A 5 -5.39 2.72 -30.63
CA ILE A 5 -4.89 3.73 -31.54
C ILE A 5 -4.23 3.03 -32.73
N SER A 6 -4.36 3.60 -33.93
CA SER A 6 -3.73 3.05 -35.13
C SER A 6 -2.21 3.11 -35.05
N PHE A 7 -1.53 2.29 -35.83
CA PHE A 7 -0.07 2.27 -35.87
C PHE A 7 0.53 3.65 -36.23
N ASP A 8 -0.11 4.35 -37.17
CA ASP A 8 0.32 5.67 -37.65
C ASP A 8 0.16 6.77 -36.59
N GLU A 9 -0.84 6.66 -35.73
CA GLU A 9 -1.03 7.58 -34.62
C GLU A 9 -0.02 7.29 -33.49
N ILE A 10 0.28 6.02 -33.23
CA ILE A 10 1.31 5.63 -32.25
C ILE A 10 2.69 6.14 -32.70
N THR A 11 3.04 6.00 -33.98
CA THR A 11 4.30 6.51 -34.51
C THR A 11 4.40 8.03 -34.41
N LYS A 12 3.34 8.77 -34.74
CA LYS A 12 3.30 10.24 -34.53
C LYS A 12 3.50 10.64 -33.07
N GLU A 13 2.90 9.93 -32.12
CA GLU A 13 3.10 10.21 -30.69
C GLU A 13 4.53 9.89 -30.22
N LEU A 14 5.13 8.82 -30.74
CA LEU A 14 6.53 8.48 -30.48
C LEU A 14 7.49 9.56 -31.03
N GLU A 15 7.23 10.09 -32.22
CA GLU A 15 8.00 11.18 -32.82
C GLU A 15 7.92 12.46 -31.98
N LYS A 16 6.71 12.83 -31.53
CA LYS A 16 6.52 13.97 -30.60
C LYS A 16 7.28 13.76 -29.30
N ALA A 17 7.26 12.54 -28.76
CA ALA A 17 7.95 12.22 -27.52
C ALA A 17 9.48 12.29 -27.69
N GLN A 18 10.01 11.88 -28.85
CA GLN A 18 11.43 11.97 -29.20
C GLN A 18 11.94 13.42 -29.21
N GLN A 19 11.09 14.38 -29.62
CA GLN A 19 11.45 15.79 -29.71
C GLN A 19 11.35 16.55 -28.38
N LYS A 20 10.80 15.92 -27.33
CA LYS A 20 10.49 16.60 -26.07
C LYS A 20 11.73 16.97 -25.26
N ASP A 21 12.79 16.17 -25.35
CA ASP A 21 14.04 16.39 -24.62
C ASP A 21 15.23 15.95 -25.47
N LEU A 22 16.19 16.87 -25.68
CA LEU A 22 17.41 16.63 -26.46
C LEU A 22 18.29 15.52 -25.86
N ASN A 23 18.19 15.26 -24.56
CA ASN A 23 19.03 14.29 -23.84
C ASN A 23 18.39 12.90 -23.75
N ILE A 24 17.12 12.74 -24.11
CA ILE A 24 16.38 11.48 -23.98
C ILE A 24 16.06 10.94 -25.36
N LYS A 25 16.72 9.84 -25.74
CA LYS A 25 16.41 9.09 -26.97
C LYS A 25 15.46 7.94 -26.66
N ILE A 26 14.27 7.95 -27.25
CA ILE A 26 13.30 6.85 -27.18
C ILE A 26 13.56 5.92 -28.37
N ASN A 27 13.76 4.64 -28.08
CA ASN A 27 13.94 3.59 -29.09
C ASN A 27 12.71 2.66 -29.02
N PRO A 28 11.70 2.84 -29.89
CA PRO A 28 10.54 1.97 -29.89
C PRO A 28 10.89 0.60 -30.44
N ASN A 29 10.36 -0.46 -29.83
CA ASN A 29 10.44 -1.82 -30.33
C ASN A 29 9.06 -2.46 -30.25
N ILE A 30 8.65 -3.14 -31.33
CA ILE A 30 7.35 -3.79 -31.45
C ILE A 30 7.58 -5.29 -31.28
N GLN A 31 7.03 -5.85 -30.22
CA GLN A 31 7.16 -7.26 -29.90
C GLN A 31 5.83 -7.80 -29.38
N GLU A 32 5.56 -9.09 -29.60
CA GLU A 32 4.41 -9.78 -29.00
C GLU A 32 4.56 -9.95 -27.48
N SER A 33 5.79 -9.96 -26.99
CA SER A 33 6.11 -10.00 -25.57
C SER A 33 7.19 -8.99 -25.22
N VAL A 34 7.03 -8.33 -24.07
CA VAL A 34 8.01 -7.39 -23.52
C VAL A 34 8.32 -7.76 -22.08
N GLN A 35 9.59 -7.61 -21.71
CA GLN A 35 10.04 -7.77 -20.33
C GLN A 35 10.14 -6.39 -19.69
N PHE A 36 9.48 -6.20 -18.56
CA PHE A 36 9.55 -4.97 -17.80
C PHE A 36 9.72 -5.29 -16.32
N LEU A 37 10.85 -4.83 -15.76
CA LEU A 37 11.29 -5.17 -14.41
C LEU A 37 11.36 -6.70 -14.24
N GLU A 38 10.45 -7.26 -13.44
CA GLU A 38 10.41 -8.67 -13.08
C GLU A 38 9.15 -9.35 -13.64
N ILE A 39 8.56 -8.80 -14.70
CA ILE A 39 7.35 -9.28 -15.34
C ILE A 39 7.60 -9.43 -16.84
N THR A 40 7.18 -10.57 -17.40
CA THR A 40 7.01 -10.73 -18.85
C THR A 40 5.55 -10.48 -19.17
N ILE A 41 5.30 -9.52 -20.07
CA ILE A 41 3.97 -9.19 -20.56
C ILE A 41 3.89 -9.73 -21.98
N LYS A 42 2.96 -10.65 -22.25
CA LYS A 42 2.71 -11.23 -23.57
C LYS A 42 1.31 -10.84 -24.04
N ASN A 43 1.19 -10.41 -25.27
CA ASN A 43 -0.10 -10.27 -25.94
C ASN A 43 -0.53 -11.63 -26.49
N ASP A 44 -1.64 -12.15 -26.00
CA ASP A 44 -2.28 -13.37 -26.48
C ASP A 44 -3.64 -13.02 -27.07
N ASN A 45 -3.67 -12.82 -28.39
CA ASN A 45 -4.88 -12.50 -29.15
C ASN A 45 -5.69 -11.33 -28.58
N GLY A 46 -5.00 -10.24 -28.21
CA GLY A 46 -5.62 -9.02 -27.66
C GLY A 46 -5.82 -9.03 -26.15
N LYS A 47 -5.46 -10.13 -25.46
CA LYS A 47 -5.44 -10.20 -23.99
C LYS A 47 -4.00 -10.19 -23.50
N LEU A 48 -3.69 -9.27 -22.60
CA LEU A 48 -2.38 -9.25 -21.95
C LEU A 48 -2.32 -10.37 -20.91
N LYS A 49 -1.34 -11.25 -21.05
CA LYS A 49 -0.95 -12.25 -20.08
C LYS A 49 0.37 -11.83 -19.43
N THR A 50 0.44 -11.96 -18.12
CA THR A 50 1.63 -11.63 -17.35
C THR A 50 2.18 -12.88 -16.67
N SER A 51 3.51 -13.00 -16.63
CA SER A 51 4.24 -14.03 -15.89
C SER A 51 5.47 -13.42 -15.25
N ILE A 52 6.09 -14.12 -14.30
CA ILE A 52 7.32 -13.63 -13.67
C ILE A 52 8.46 -13.72 -14.69
N TYR A 53 9.21 -12.63 -14.84
CA TYR A 53 10.47 -12.65 -15.57
C TYR A 53 11.63 -12.93 -14.61
N HIS A 54 12.43 -13.94 -14.94
CA HIS A 54 13.67 -14.23 -14.25
C HIS A 54 14.84 -13.95 -15.19
N LYS A 55 15.74 -13.08 -14.76
CA LYS A 55 16.96 -12.79 -15.52
C LYS A 55 17.81 -14.06 -15.62
N PRO A 56 18.33 -14.43 -16.81
CA PRO A 56 19.17 -15.62 -16.96
C PRO A 56 20.41 -15.64 -16.07
N SER A 57 20.93 -14.45 -15.73
CA SER A 57 22.09 -14.29 -14.85
C SER A 57 21.73 -14.11 -13.37
N ALA A 58 20.45 -14.14 -13.00
CA ALA A 58 20.05 -14.04 -11.60
C ALA A 58 20.04 -15.44 -11.00
N ASP A 59 20.89 -15.64 -10.00
CA ASP A 59 20.87 -16.86 -9.22
C ASP A 59 19.57 -16.95 -8.42
N PRO A 60 19.03 -18.16 -8.20
CA PRO A 60 17.78 -18.39 -7.46
C PRO A 60 17.97 -18.28 -5.94
N TYR A 61 18.68 -17.24 -5.47
CA TYR A 61 18.96 -17.05 -4.06
C TYR A 61 17.83 -16.30 -3.36
N TYR A 62 17.11 -17.04 -2.52
CA TYR A 62 16.41 -16.46 -1.38
C TYR A 62 17.39 -16.24 -0.24
N LEU A 63 16.91 -15.59 0.82
CA LEU A 63 17.67 -15.55 2.07
C LEU A 63 17.92 -16.98 2.58
N PRO A 64 19.18 -17.44 2.72
CA PRO A 64 19.49 -18.78 3.21
C PRO A 64 18.87 -19.06 4.58
N TYR A 65 18.33 -20.27 4.79
CA TYR A 65 17.70 -20.64 6.07
C TYR A 65 18.69 -20.65 7.25
N THR A 66 19.97 -20.85 6.97
CA THR A 66 21.07 -20.86 7.95
C THR A 66 21.55 -19.46 8.36
N SER A 67 21.03 -18.40 7.75
CA SER A 67 21.42 -17.04 8.10
C SER A 67 20.89 -16.63 9.47
N ASP A 68 21.57 -15.71 10.17
CA ASP A 68 21.18 -15.19 11.48
C ASP A 68 20.07 -14.13 11.40
N HIS A 69 18.96 -14.47 10.74
CA HIS A 69 17.78 -13.61 10.64
C HIS A 69 16.66 -14.15 11.54
N PRO A 70 15.78 -13.26 12.05
CA PRO A 70 14.63 -13.69 12.83
C PRO A 70 13.78 -14.72 12.08
N HIS A 71 13.26 -15.73 12.81
CA HIS A 71 12.37 -16.74 12.24
C HIS A 71 11.17 -16.16 11.48
N SER A 72 10.71 -14.96 11.86
CA SER A 72 9.64 -14.26 11.15
C SER A 72 9.99 -13.95 9.69
N ILE A 73 11.26 -13.67 9.38
CA ILE A 73 11.75 -13.40 8.03
C ILE A 73 11.74 -14.69 7.22
N HIS A 74 12.36 -15.76 7.73
CA HIS A 74 12.33 -17.09 7.09
C HIS A 74 10.90 -17.58 6.84
N ARG A 75 9.98 -17.33 7.79
CA ARG A 75 8.56 -17.68 7.66
C ARG A 75 7.84 -16.82 6.62
N ASN A 76 8.29 -15.60 6.37
CA ASN A 76 7.67 -14.70 5.42
C ASN A 76 8.22 -14.83 4.00
N THR A 77 9.48 -15.27 3.83
CA THR A 77 10.10 -15.44 2.51
C THR A 77 9.29 -16.34 1.56
N PRO A 78 8.87 -17.58 1.93
CA PRO A 78 8.06 -18.41 1.05
C PRO A 78 6.68 -17.80 0.78
N TYR A 79 6.06 -17.21 1.81
CA TYR A 79 4.74 -16.62 1.70
C TYR A 79 4.73 -15.40 0.76
N SER A 80 5.74 -14.52 0.86
CA SER A 80 5.87 -13.34 0.01
C SER A 80 6.19 -13.73 -1.43
N ALA A 81 7.03 -14.76 -1.64
CA ALA A 81 7.31 -15.31 -2.97
C ALA A 81 6.03 -15.83 -3.65
N LEU A 82 5.20 -16.61 -2.94
CA LEU A 82 3.92 -17.09 -3.47
C LEU A 82 2.92 -15.95 -3.70
N LEU A 83 2.82 -15.00 -2.77
CA LEU A 83 1.95 -13.84 -2.91
C LEU A 83 2.30 -13.02 -4.14
N ARG A 84 3.60 -12.84 -4.39
CA ARG A 84 4.12 -12.20 -5.59
C ARG A 84 3.76 -12.99 -6.84
N ALA A 85 4.02 -14.30 -6.88
CA ALA A 85 3.67 -15.14 -8.02
C ALA A 85 2.16 -15.09 -8.34
N ALA A 86 1.31 -15.21 -7.33
CA ALA A 86 -0.14 -15.15 -7.50
C ALA A 86 -0.65 -13.78 -7.97
N ARG A 87 0.07 -12.69 -7.69
CA ARG A 87 -0.27 -11.35 -8.17
C ARG A 87 0.21 -11.09 -9.60
N LEU A 88 1.34 -11.68 -9.98
CA LEU A 88 1.99 -11.39 -11.27
C LEU A 88 1.58 -12.38 -12.37
N CYS A 89 1.34 -13.65 -12.04
CA CYS A 89 0.95 -14.64 -13.04
C CYS A 89 -0.55 -14.54 -13.36
N SER A 90 -0.90 -14.28 -14.62
CA SER A 90 -2.30 -14.23 -15.04
C SER A 90 -2.95 -15.61 -15.14
N ASN A 91 -2.20 -16.66 -15.45
CA ASN A 91 -2.73 -18.02 -15.66
C ASN A 91 -2.27 -18.96 -14.55
N LEU A 92 -3.08 -19.99 -14.28
CA LEU A 92 -2.72 -21.01 -13.28
C LEU A 92 -1.47 -21.81 -13.65
N ASN A 93 -1.28 -22.12 -14.94
CA ASN A 93 -0.08 -22.82 -15.42
C ASN A 93 1.21 -22.07 -15.08
N ASP A 94 1.25 -20.76 -15.37
CA ASP A 94 2.41 -19.91 -15.09
C ASP A 94 2.65 -19.79 -13.58
N PHE A 95 1.58 -19.66 -12.80
CA PHE A 95 1.67 -19.69 -11.34
C PHE A 95 2.20 -21.01 -10.80
N HIS A 96 1.76 -22.15 -11.35
CA HIS A 96 2.18 -23.46 -10.92
C HIS A 96 3.68 -23.70 -11.21
N LEU A 97 4.14 -23.30 -12.40
CA LEU A 97 5.56 -23.36 -12.75
C LEU A 97 6.40 -22.48 -11.81
N GLU A 98 5.94 -21.26 -11.52
CA GLU A 98 6.63 -20.40 -10.56
C GLU A 98 6.61 -20.95 -9.14
N ARG A 99 5.51 -21.56 -8.71
CA ARG A 99 5.44 -22.26 -7.41
C ARG A 99 6.51 -23.35 -7.30
N LEU A 100 6.66 -24.18 -8.34
CA LEU A 100 7.70 -25.21 -8.38
C LEU A 100 9.11 -24.60 -8.35
N ARG A 101 9.32 -23.51 -9.09
CA ARG A 101 10.60 -22.79 -9.07
C ARG A 101 10.92 -22.23 -7.69
N ILE A 102 9.94 -21.66 -7.00
CA ILE A 102 10.08 -21.16 -5.62
C ILE A 102 10.45 -22.31 -4.69
N ASP A 103 9.79 -23.46 -4.81
CA ASP A 103 10.05 -24.65 -3.99
C ASP A 103 11.51 -25.12 -4.14
N VAL A 104 11.98 -25.31 -5.38
CA VAL A 104 13.38 -25.67 -5.68
C VAL A 104 14.35 -24.62 -5.16
N SER A 105 14.05 -23.33 -5.36
CA SER A 105 14.90 -22.24 -4.89
C SER A 105 15.02 -22.24 -3.37
N LEU A 106 13.94 -22.50 -2.62
CA LEU A 106 13.97 -22.60 -1.16
C LEU A 106 14.78 -23.81 -0.70
N LEU A 107 14.67 -24.96 -1.38
CA LEU A 107 15.49 -26.14 -1.10
C LEU A 107 16.98 -25.85 -1.29
N LEU A 108 17.36 -25.17 -2.38
CA LEU A 108 18.74 -24.73 -2.63
C LEU A 108 19.26 -23.77 -1.55
N ASN A 109 18.36 -23.03 -0.90
CA ASN A 109 18.67 -22.13 0.21
C ASN A 109 18.53 -22.80 1.59
N SER A 110 18.58 -24.14 1.64
CA SER A 110 18.60 -24.96 2.87
C SER A 110 17.33 -24.87 3.73
N TYR A 111 16.18 -24.50 3.15
CA TYR A 111 14.92 -24.54 3.89
C TYR A 111 14.45 -25.99 4.10
N PRO A 112 14.03 -26.38 5.31
CA PRO A 112 13.51 -27.72 5.56
C PRO A 112 12.24 -27.99 4.73
N PRO A 113 12.09 -29.15 4.06
CA PRO A 113 10.92 -29.44 3.21
C PRO A 113 9.58 -29.33 3.95
N ALA A 114 9.51 -29.82 5.19
CA ALA A 114 8.32 -29.69 6.03
C ALA A 114 7.97 -28.22 6.32
N PHE A 115 8.98 -27.36 6.49
CA PHE A 115 8.78 -25.93 6.69
C PHE A 115 8.22 -25.26 5.43
N ILE A 116 8.75 -25.59 4.25
CA ILE A 116 8.27 -25.06 2.96
C ILE A 116 6.80 -25.43 2.77
N THR A 117 6.45 -26.71 2.90
CA THR A 117 5.07 -27.20 2.80
C THR A 117 4.13 -26.46 3.74
N ASN A 118 4.52 -26.28 5.01
CA ASN A 118 3.72 -25.53 5.98
C ASN A 118 3.50 -24.07 5.57
N GLN A 119 4.51 -23.39 5.01
CA GLN A 119 4.33 -22.01 4.55
C GLN A 119 3.49 -21.90 3.29
N PHE A 120 3.57 -22.90 2.40
CA PHE A 120 2.72 -22.97 1.21
C PHE A 120 1.25 -23.20 1.60
N LEU A 121 0.99 -24.16 2.50
CA LEU A 121 -0.35 -24.39 3.05
C LEU A 121 -0.90 -23.12 3.70
N ARG A 122 -0.10 -22.43 4.52
CA ARG A 122 -0.47 -21.16 5.14
C ARG A 122 -0.90 -20.12 4.09
N PHE A 123 -0.21 -20.03 2.97
CA PHE A 123 -0.56 -19.10 1.89
C PHE A 123 -1.97 -19.37 1.35
N PHE A 124 -2.27 -20.63 1.01
CA PHE A 124 -3.59 -20.99 0.49
C PHE A 124 -4.70 -20.82 1.54
N GLN A 125 -4.45 -21.19 2.79
CA GLN A 125 -5.41 -21.05 3.90
C GLN A 125 -5.77 -19.59 4.16
N VAL A 126 -4.77 -18.70 4.28
CA VAL A 126 -4.99 -17.26 4.52
C VAL A 126 -5.81 -16.63 3.39
N ASN A 127 -5.59 -17.09 2.15
CA ASN A 127 -6.28 -16.56 0.99
C ASN A 127 -7.61 -17.24 0.67
N LYS A 128 -7.98 -18.30 1.42
CA LYS A 128 -9.16 -19.15 1.23
C LYS A 128 -9.17 -19.88 -0.13
N ALA A 129 -8.03 -20.45 -0.50
CA ALA A 129 -7.83 -21.12 -1.79
C ALA A 129 -7.25 -22.53 -1.64
N ASP A 130 -7.64 -23.23 -0.57
CA ASP A 130 -7.16 -24.58 -0.26
C ASP A 130 -7.49 -25.62 -1.34
N THR A 131 -8.55 -25.36 -2.13
CA THR A 131 -8.95 -26.20 -3.25
C THR A 131 -7.86 -26.30 -4.32
N LEU A 132 -7.05 -25.25 -4.51
CA LEU A 132 -5.93 -25.23 -5.46
C LEU A 132 -4.79 -26.19 -5.09
N ILE A 133 -4.73 -26.64 -3.83
CA ILE A 133 -3.76 -27.66 -3.40
C ILE A 133 -4.19 -29.04 -3.92
N LYS A 134 -5.49 -29.30 -3.93
CA LYS A 134 -6.05 -30.63 -4.27
C LYS A 134 -6.38 -30.77 -5.74
N ARG A 135 -6.74 -29.68 -6.41
CA ARG A 135 -7.23 -29.67 -7.79
C ARG A 135 -6.64 -28.50 -8.56
N PHE A 136 -6.30 -28.77 -9.82
CA PHE A 136 -5.86 -27.76 -10.76
C PHE A 136 -7.09 -27.04 -11.35
N ASP A 137 -7.55 -25.99 -10.68
CA ASP A 137 -8.77 -25.26 -11.02
C ASP A 137 -8.49 -23.80 -11.39
N GLU A 138 -8.58 -23.49 -12.68
CA GLU A 138 -8.35 -22.15 -13.22
C GLU A 138 -9.35 -21.12 -12.66
N GLN A 139 -10.62 -21.49 -12.46
CA GLN A 139 -11.63 -20.52 -12.01
C GLN A 139 -11.35 -20.05 -10.59
N VAL A 140 -10.99 -20.98 -9.69
CA VAL A 140 -10.59 -20.64 -8.33
C VAL A 140 -9.33 -19.78 -8.34
N TYR A 141 -8.37 -20.11 -9.20
CA TYR A 141 -7.14 -19.32 -9.31
C TYR A 141 -7.43 -17.89 -9.77
N GLN A 142 -8.28 -17.71 -10.78
CA GLN A 142 -8.66 -16.37 -11.26
C GLN A 142 -9.32 -15.54 -10.16
N GLN A 143 -10.18 -16.14 -9.33
CA GLN A 143 -10.76 -15.44 -8.18
C GLN A 143 -9.70 -15.00 -7.17
N LEU A 144 -8.73 -15.87 -6.86
CA LEU A 144 -7.61 -15.55 -5.99
C LEU A 144 -6.73 -14.44 -6.59
N HIS A 145 -6.36 -14.55 -7.86
CA HIS A 145 -5.54 -13.58 -8.57
C HIS A 145 -6.19 -12.19 -8.55
N GLN A 146 -7.47 -12.09 -8.94
CA GLN A 146 -8.21 -10.83 -8.93
C GLN A 146 -8.31 -10.21 -7.53
N LYS A 147 -8.59 -11.03 -6.51
CA LYS A 147 -8.64 -10.59 -5.12
C LYS A 147 -7.29 -10.03 -4.65
N LEU A 148 -6.19 -10.69 -4.99
CA LEU A 148 -4.84 -10.30 -4.58
C LEU A 148 -4.31 -9.08 -5.34
N LEU A 149 -4.69 -8.92 -6.61
CA LEU A 149 -4.30 -7.79 -7.45
C LEU A 149 -4.93 -6.48 -6.95
N HIS A 150 -6.17 -6.53 -6.49
CA HIS A 150 -6.89 -5.36 -5.95
C HIS A 150 -6.65 -5.13 -4.45
N GLN A 151 -5.86 -5.99 -3.80
CA GLN A 151 -5.54 -5.83 -2.39
C GLN A 151 -4.64 -4.61 -2.19
N PRO A 152 -5.05 -3.61 -1.40
CA PRO A 152 -4.25 -2.41 -1.22
C PRO A 152 -2.94 -2.75 -0.52
N THR A 153 -1.84 -2.18 -1.00
CA THR A 153 -0.55 -2.33 -0.33
C THR A 153 -0.56 -1.55 1.00
N LYS A 154 0.37 -1.88 1.91
CA LYS A 154 0.55 -1.10 3.14
C LYS A 154 0.79 0.37 2.82
N CYS A 155 1.59 0.67 1.81
CA CYS A 155 1.82 2.02 1.32
C CYS A 155 0.53 2.67 0.81
N ASP A 156 -0.34 1.95 0.10
CA ASP A 156 -1.64 2.49 -0.33
C ASP A 156 -2.55 2.79 0.84
N ILE A 157 -2.58 1.90 1.83
CA ILE A 157 -3.35 2.10 3.07
C ILE A 157 -2.82 3.33 3.79
N GLU A 158 -1.50 3.44 3.98
CA GLU A 158 -0.84 4.60 4.58
C GLU A 158 -1.09 5.88 3.78
N ASN A 159 -1.04 5.84 2.46
CA ASN A 159 -1.33 7.01 1.62
C ASN A 159 -2.81 7.40 1.72
N LYS A 160 -3.73 6.43 1.79
CA LYS A 160 -5.16 6.67 2.02
C LYS A 160 -5.41 7.26 3.41
N THR A 161 -4.71 6.82 4.46
CA THR A 161 -4.83 7.40 5.81
C THR A 161 -4.20 8.78 5.91
N LYS A 162 -3.02 9.00 5.30
CA LYS A 162 -2.36 10.31 5.19
C LYS A 162 -3.24 11.34 4.47
N LYS A 163 -3.92 10.96 3.39
CA LYS A 163 -4.88 11.83 2.69
C LYS A 163 -6.11 12.18 3.54
N LYS A 164 -6.52 11.32 4.47
CA LYS A 164 -7.70 11.54 5.35
C LYS A 164 -7.43 12.51 6.49
N ASP A 165 -6.20 12.59 7.00
CA ASP A 165 -5.81 13.59 8.00
C ASP A 165 -4.72 14.53 7.45
N PRO A 166 -5.11 15.54 6.65
CA PRO A 166 -4.18 16.49 6.05
C PRO A 166 -3.50 17.41 7.08
N VAL A 167 -3.89 17.34 8.35
CA VAL A 167 -3.28 18.09 9.44
C VAL A 167 -2.18 17.26 10.14
N LEU A 168 -2.24 15.92 10.08
CA LEU A 168 -1.16 15.03 10.56
C LEU A 168 -0.07 14.82 9.51
N PHE A 169 -0.46 14.77 8.23
CA PHE A 169 0.45 14.50 7.12
C PHE A 169 0.19 15.51 6.01
N PRO A 170 0.77 16.72 6.09
CA PRO A 170 0.65 17.68 5.00
C PRO A 170 1.24 17.05 3.74
N PRO A 171 0.48 16.97 2.63
CA PRO A 171 1.01 16.46 1.37
C PRO A 171 2.14 17.39 0.92
N VAL A 172 3.37 16.87 0.90
CA VAL A 172 4.60 17.60 0.54
C VAL A 172 4.55 18.25 -0.86
N LEU A 173 3.55 17.89 -1.69
CA LEU A 173 3.39 18.36 -3.06
C LEU A 173 2.06 19.06 -3.37
N GLN A 174 1.26 19.42 -2.37
CA GLN A 174 0.17 20.37 -2.58
C GLN A 174 0.45 21.63 -1.77
N THR A 175 0.59 22.77 -2.45
CA THR A 175 0.45 24.10 -1.86
C THR A 175 -1.00 24.26 -1.40
N LYS A 176 -1.40 23.58 -0.31
CA LYS A 176 -2.60 24.03 0.41
C LYS A 176 -2.33 25.48 0.77
N ALA A 177 -3.28 26.36 0.47
CA ALA A 177 -3.31 27.71 1.00
C ALA A 177 -3.26 27.59 2.52
N TRP A 178 -2.05 27.67 3.09
CA TRP A 178 -1.86 27.61 4.51
C TRP A 178 -2.65 28.78 5.08
N ASN A 179 -3.68 28.48 5.87
CA ASN A 179 -4.43 29.55 6.49
C ASN A 179 -3.52 30.18 7.54
N SER A 180 -2.83 31.25 7.15
CA SER A 180 -1.91 32.00 8.03
C SER A 180 -2.60 32.53 9.28
N LYS A 181 -3.94 32.57 9.29
CA LYS A 181 -4.78 32.98 10.42
C LYS A 181 -5.20 31.80 11.32
N LEU A 182 -4.80 30.55 11.06
CA LEU A 182 -5.20 29.39 11.85
C LEU A 182 -4.02 28.45 12.13
N MET A 183 -3.66 28.32 13.41
CA MET A 183 -2.60 27.42 13.89
C MET A 183 -3.19 26.24 14.64
N TYR A 184 -2.71 25.03 14.34
CA TYR A 184 -3.13 23.80 15.02
C TYR A 184 -2.00 23.28 15.92
N LEU A 185 -2.24 23.22 17.24
CA LEU A 185 -1.27 22.69 18.21
C LEU A 185 -1.72 21.31 18.68
N ARG A 186 -0.84 20.30 18.55
CA ARG A 186 -1.13 18.93 18.98
C ARG A 186 -0.51 18.62 20.33
N TYR A 187 -1.23 17.89 21.18
CA TYR A 187 -0.74 17.44 22.48
C TYR A 187 -1.16 15.97 22.73
N PRO A 188 -0.32 15.13 23.38
CA PRO A 188 -0.67 13.74 23.64
C PRO A 188 -1.87 13.63 24.59
N PHE A 189 -2.86 12.80 24.23
CA PHE A 189 -4.10 12.63 24.97
C PHE A 189 -3.87 12.01 26.36
N GLU A 190 -2.83 11.18 26.52
CA GLU A 190 -2.46 10.56 27.79
C GLU A 190 -2.04 11.57 28.88
N MET A 191 -1.90 12.85 28.53
CA MET A 191 -1.81 13.95 29.50
C MET A 191 -3.17 14.31 30.10
N GLY A 192 -3.92 13.31 30.57
CA GLY A 192 -5.03 13.53 31.50
C GLY A 192 -4.61 14.40 32.71
N PRO A 193 -5.57 14.75 33.57
CA PRO A 193 -5.82 16.07 34.22
C PRO A 193 -4.90 17.30 33.98
N LYS A 194 -3.93 17.31 33.07
CA LYS A 194 -3.17 18.49 32.62
C LYS A 194 -3.99 19.37 31.66
N MET A 195 -5.30 19.50 31.91
CA MET A 195 -6.23 20.38 31.19
C MET A 195 -5.85 21.87 31.28
N THR A 196 -4.83 22.21 32.07
CA THR A 196 -4.26 23.54 32.14
C THR A 196 -3.35 23.88 30.97
N PHE A 197 -2.78 22.91 30.24
CA PHE A 197 -1.83 23.21 29.16
C PHE A 197 -2.42 24.15 28.09
N PRO A 198 -3.63 23.90 27.53
CA PRO A 198 -4.23 24.84 26.58
C PRO A 198 -4.40 26.25 27.16
N ARG A 199 -4.80 26.35 28.44
CA ARG A 199 -5.00 27.64 29.12
C ARG A 199 -3.67 28.35 29.39
N GLN A 200 -2.66 27.63 29.86
CA GLN A 200 -1.31 28.14 30.13
C GLN A 200 -0.63 28.59 28.84
N PHE A 201 -0.73 27.78 27.78
CA PHE A 201 -0.22 28.14 26.46
C PHE A 201 -0.92 29.38 25.91
N LEU A 202 -2.25 29.47 25.98
CA LEU A 202 -2.97 30.67 25.54
C LEU A 202 -2.59 31.91 26.36
N LYS A 203 -2.38 31.76 27.68
CA LYS A 203 -1.89 32.86 28.54
C LYS A 203 -0.49 33.31 28.14
N TRP A 204 0.40 32.36 27.88
CA TRP A 204 1.76 32.62 27.41
C TRP A 204 1.77 33.27 26.01
N TRP A 205 0.96 32.74 25.09
CA TRP A 205 0.79 33.27 23.73
C TRP A 205 0.29 34.71 23.75
N LYS A 206 -0.73 34.98 24.57
CA LYS A 206 -1.25 36.34 24.77
C LYS A 206 -0.17 37.29 25.27
N LYS A 207 0.58 36.85 26.29
CA LYS A 207 1.64 37.65 26.92
C LYS A 207 2.78 38.00 25.95
N HIS A 208 3.19 37.06 25.11
CA HIS A 208 4.41 37.21 24.31
C HIS A 208 4.18 37.53 22.82
N TYR A 209 3.00 37.18 22.28
CA TYR A 209 2.73 37.30 20.84
C TYR A 209 1.52 38.17 20.50
N GLN A 210 0.56 38.38 21.43
CA GLN A 210 -0.61 39.23 21.17
C GLN A 210 -0.50 40.61 21.83
N TYR A 211 0.37 41.45 21.27
CA TYR A 211 0.53 42.86 21.65
C TYR A 211 0.03 43.79 20.53
N PRO A 212 -0.28 45.07 20.82
CA PRO A 212 -0.75 46.02 19.82
C PRO A 212 0.27 46.15 18.67
N GLY A 213 -0.15 45.87 17.44
CA GLY A 213 0.71 45.88 16.25
C GLY A 213 1.30 44.51 15.82
N SER A 214 1.08 43.44 16.60
CA SER A 214 1.54 42.10 16.22
C SER A 214 0.68 41.45 15.12
N ASN A 215 1.32 40.88 14.11
CA ASN A 215 0.69 40.05 13.07
C ASN A 215 0.03 38.79 13.66
N ALA A 216 0.50 38.33 14.83
CA ALA A 216 -0.02 37.14 15.51
C ALA A 216 -1.40 37.36 16.17
N ASN A 217 -1.89 38.60 16.25
CA ASN A 217 -3.26 38.90 16.70
C ASN A 217 -4.33 38.29 15.79
N SER A 218 -4.01 38.13 14.50
CA SER A 218 -4.91 37.55 13.50
C SER A 218 -4.97 36.02 13.54
N ILE A 219 -4.08 35.37 14.31
CA ILE A 219 -3.91 33.91 14.34
C ILE A 219 -4.80 33.30 15.42
N ARG A 220 -5.74 32.44 15.01
CA ARG A 220 -6.54 31.58 15.91
C ARG A 220 -5.80 30.28 16.17
N ILE A 221 -5.69 29.89 17.44
CA ILE A 221 -5.03 28.63 17.85
C ILE A 221 -6.09 27.59 18.17
N ARG A 222 -6.00 26.41 17.54
CA ARG A 222 -6.85 25.24 17.82
C ARG A 222 -6.00 24.11 18.37
N PHE A 223 -6.42 23.55 19.51
CA PHE A 223 -5.75 22.40 20.11
C PHE A 223 -6.38 21.11 19.60
N ILE A 224 -5.55 20.13 19.23
CA ILE A 224 -6.00 18.81 18.78
C ILE A 224 -5.32 17.74 19.64
N PRO A 225 -6.06 16.88 20.34
CA PRO A 225 -5.46 15.76 21.07
C PRO A 225 -4.87 14.74 20.08
N LYS A 226 -3.67 14.24 20.40
CA LYS A 226 -3.03 13.11 19.73
C LYS A 226 -3.33 11.87 20.57
N THR A 227 -4.34 11.10 20.18
CA THR A 227 -4.67 9.82 20.81
C THR A 227 -3.72 8.74 20.32
N ASN A 228 -3.33 7.81 21.20
CA ASN A 228 -2.65 6.59 20.77
C ASN A 228 -3.58 5.78 19.85
N ALA A 229 -3.02 5.07 18.86
CA ALA A 229 -3.80 4.35 17.85
C ALA A 229 -4.75 3.31 18.48
N THR A 230 -4.36 2.71 19.59
CA THR A 230 -5.19 1.81 20.41
C THR A 230 -6.40 2.54 20.98
N LEU A 231 -6.20 3.67 21.68
CA LEU A 231 -7.28 4.51 22.21
C LEU A 231 -8.18 5.09 21.12
N GLN A 232 -7.63 5.40 19.95
CA GLN A 232 -8.39 5.91 18.80
C GLN A 232 -9.42 4.88 18.30
N ASN A 233 -9.05 3.59 18.31
CA ASN A 233 -9.96 2.50 17.94
C ASN A 233 -11.07 2.27 18.99
N PHE A 234 -10.80 2.53 20.28
CA PHE A 234 -11.78 2.38 21.37
C PHE A 234 -12.69 3.60 21.56
N LEU A 235 -12.21 4.82 21.25
CA LEU A 235 -12.93 6.07 21.54
C LEU A 235 -13.74 6.61 20.35
N ILE A 236 -13.44 6.20 19.12
CA ILE A 236 -14.24 6.56 17.94
C ILE A 236 -15.33 5.49 17.74
N HIS A 237 -16.26 5.41 18.68
CA HIS A 237 -17.62 5.05 18.29
C HIS A 237 -18.24 6.30 17.66
N THR A 238 -18.87 6.15 16.50
CA THR A 238 -19.67 7.22 15.89
C THR A 238 -20.60 7.77 16.97
N LYS A 239 -20.52 9.07 17.25
CA LYS A 239 -21.36 9.73 18.26
C LYS A 239 -22.80 9.24 18.06
N PRO A 240 -23.42 8.58 19.06
CA PRO A 240 -24.75 8.00 18.88
C PRO A 240 -25.71 9.09 18.39
N SER A 241 -26.64 8.69 17.52
CA SER A 241 -27.64 9.59 16.96
C SER A 241 -28.27 10.43 18.07
N LYS A 242 -28.46 11.74 17.84
CA LYS A 242 -29.12 12.64 18.79
C LYS A 242 -30.54 12.17 19.17
N THR A 243 -31.15 11.29 18.37
CA THR A 243 -32.45 10.68 18.66
C THR A 243 -32.39 9.76 19.89
N ILE A 244 -31.27 9.08 20.13
CA ILE A 244 -31.08 8.18 21.28
C ILE A 244 -31.02 8.97 22.60
N LEU A 245 -30.54 10.21 22.55
CA LEU A 245 -30.44 11.10 23.72
C LEU A 245 -31.75 11.83 24.05
N LYS A 246 -32.77 11.75 23.18
CA LYS A 246 -34.07 12.40 23.36
C LYS A 246 -35.20 11.42 23.71
N GLY A 247 -34.90 10.13 23.86
CA GLY A 247 -35.89 9.11 24.13
C GLY A 247 -36.01 8.74 25.60
N THR A 248 -36.40 9.69 26.47
CA THR A 248 -37.01 9.42 27.80
C THR A 248 -37.70 10.70 28.34
N GLU A 249 -38.58 11.33 27.57
CA GLU A 249 -39.48 12.36 28.11
C GLU A 249 -40.84 12.26 27.40
N THR A 250 -41.57 11.18 27.64
CA THR A 250 -43.05 11.11 27.61
C THR A 250 -43.46 9.76 28.16
N ASP A 251 -43.73 9.71 29.47
CA ASP A 251 -44.68 8.78 30.09
C ASP A 251 -45.04 9.38 31.45
N LYS A 252 -46.04 10.27 31.42
CA LYS A 252 -46.99 10.60 32.49
C LYS A 252 -48.01 11.61 31.96
#